data_AF-A0A4Q3EE17-F1
#
_entry.id   AF-A0A4Q3EE17-F1
#
_cell.length_a   1.000
_cell.length_b   1.000
_cell.length_c   1.000
_cell.angle_alpha   90.00
_cell.angle_beta   90.00
_cell.angle_gamma   90.00
#
_symmetry.space_group_name_H-M   'P 1'
#
loop_
_entity.id
_entity.type
_entity.pdbx_description
1 polymer ?
#
loop_
_entity_poly.entity_id
_entity_poly.type
_entity_poly.pdbx_seq_one_letter_code
_entity_poly.pdbx_strand_id
1 'polypeptide(L)'
;MNELQLLDLIERYLRNELSEQEELEFDLLRKKDPSVNERIAVHQQFIKTMTDWQQRLDFETKLNAIHEEINIDVVKEALGIRENRVITLWRNHHSKISVAASIAIFTVMMTLFFTGYFRNQQSY
;
A
#
# COMPACT_ATOMS: atom_id res chain seq x y z
N MET A 1 -30.95 -33.75 6.82
CA MET A 1 -29.74 -33.66 5.97
C MET A 1 -28.64 -33.08 6.84
N ASN A 2 -27.44 -33.65 6.79
CA ASN A 2 -26.30 -33.07 7.52
C ASN A 2 -25.78 -31.84 6.76
N GLU A 3 -25.24 -30.85 7.48
CA GLU A 3 -24.79 -29.58 6.88
C GLU A 3 -23.66 -29.77 5.86
N LEU A 4 -22.76 -30.72 6.12
CA LEU A 4 -21.71 -31.14 5.19
C LEU A 4 -22.25 -31.76 3.91
N GLN A 5 -23.33 -32.55 3.99
CA GLN A 5 -23.93 -33.18 2.81
C GLN A 5 -24.64 -32.14 1.92
N LEU A 6 -25.27 -31.14 2.55
CA LEU A 6 -25.86 -30.02 1.81
C LEU A 6 -24.77 -29.19 1.10
N LEU A 7 -23.64 -28.96 1.76
CA LEU A 7 -22.51 -28.24 1.16
C LEU A 7 -21.94 -28.98 -0.06
N ASP A 8 -21.68 -30.29 0.06
CA ASP A 8 -21.19 -31.13 -1.04
C ASP A 8 -22.17 -31.12 -2.24
N LEU A 9 -23.47 -31.22 -1.95
CA LEU A 9 -24.52 -31.15 -2.97
C LEU A 9 -24.55 -29.78 -3.66
N ILE A 10 -24.38 -28.69 -2.91
CA ILE A 10 -24.26 -27.32 -3.45
C ILE A 10 -23.03 -27.20 -4.34
N GLU A 11 -21.88 -27.75 -3.94
CA GLU A 11 -20.66 -27.70 -4.73
C GLU A 11 -20.81 -28.46 -6.05
N ARG A 12 -21.35 -29.69 -6.00
CA ARG A 12 -21.63 -30.49 -7.19
C ARG A 12 -22.64 -29.79 -8.11
N TYR A 13 -23.67 -29.15 -7.54
CA TYR A 13 -24.61 -28.33 -8.31
C TYR A 13 -23.90 -27.17 -9.02
N LEU A 14 -23.07 -26.41 -8.32
CA LEU A 14 -22.35 -25.26 -8.88
C LEU A 14 -21.31 -25.65 -9.95
N ARG A 15 -20.81 -26.89 -9.91
CA ARG A 15 -19.88 -27.45 -10.91
C ARG A 15 -20.59 -28.16 -12.07
N ASN A 16 -21.93 -28.24 -12.08
CA ASN A 16 -22.73 -29.03 -13.02
C ASN A 16 -22.39 -30.53 -13.02
N GLU A 17 -22.11 -31.09 -11.84
CA GLU A 17 -21.73 -32.50 -11.63
C GLU A 17 -22.91 -33.35 -11.08
N LEU A 18 -24.13 -32.81 -11.07
CA LEU A 18 -25.34 -33.55 -10.70
C LEU A 18 -25.93 -34.25 -11.92
N SER A 19 -26.49 -35.43 -11.71
CA SER A 19 -27.34 -36.09 -12.72
C SER A 19 -28.68 -35.36 -12.86
N GLU A 20 -29.35 -35.53 -14.01
CA GLU A 20 -30.66 -34.88 -14.27
C GLU A 20 -31.70 -35.18 -13.18
N GLN A 21 -31.65 -36.38 -12.59
CA GLN A 21 -32.56 -36.77 -11.50
C GLN A 21 -32.23 -36.04 -10.17
N GLU A 22 -30.94 -35.95 -9.83
CA GLU A 22 -30.48 -35.25 -8.63
C GLU A 22 -30.71 -33.74 -8.73
N GLU A 23 -30.56 -33.15 -9.93
CA GLU A 23 -30.81 -31.73 -10.16
C GLU A 23 -32.29 -31.39 -9.94
N LEU A 24 -33.21 -32.21 -10.44
CA LEU A 24 -34.65 -32.04 -10.20
C LEU A 24 -35.00 -32.14 -8.71
N GLU A 25 -34.40 -33.09 -7.99
CA GLU A 25 -34.59 -33.23 -6.54
C GLU A 25 -34.05 -32.00 -5.78
N PHE A 26 -32.88 -31.50 -6.20
CA PHE A 26 -32.28 -30.31 -5.62
C PHE A 26 -33.09 -29.04 -5.89
N ASP A 27 -33.68 -28.90 -7.07
CA ASP A 27 -34.56 -27.79 -7.39
C ASP A 27 -35.87 -27.81 -6.58
N LEU A 28 -36.40 -29.01 -6.29
CA LEU A 28 -37.51 -29.15 -5.34
C LEU A 28 -37.09 -28.75 -3.92
N LEU A 29 -35.87 -29.11 -3.50
CA LEU A 29 -35.31 -28.69 -2.21
C LEU A 29 -35.18 -27.15 -2.13
N ARG A 30 -34.67 -26.51 -3.18
CA ARG A 30 -34.53 -25.03 -3.28
C ARG A 30 -35.86 -24.30 -3.26
N LYS A 31 -36.92 -24.89 -3.84
CA LYS A 31 -38.28 -24.35 -3.78
C LYS A 31 -38.90 -24.50 -2.39
N LYS A 32 -38.57 -25.59 -1.69
CA LYS A 32 -39.07 -25.89 -0.36
C LYS A 32 -38.38 -25.06 0.73
N ASP A 33 -37.09 -24.80 0.58
CA ASP A 33 -36.27 -24.12 1.58
C ASP A 33 -35.46 -22.96 0.96
N PRO A 34 -35.90 -21.71 1.18
CA PRO A 34 -35.18 -20.52 0.73
C PRO A 34 -33.76 -20.39 1.29
N SER A 35 -33.45 -20.98 2.45
CA SER A 35 -32.12 -20.89 3.07
C SER A 35 -31.04 -21.61 2.24
N VAL A 36 -31.44 -22.60 1.43
CA VAL A 36 -30.52 -23.28 0.49
C VAL A 36 -30.03 -22.30 -0.58
N ASN A 37 -30.90 -21.42 -1.09
CA ASN A 37 -30.52 -20.42 -2.08
C ASN A 37 -29.57 -19.36 -1.49
N GLU A 38 -29.77 -18.96 -0.24
CA GLU A 38 -28.85 -18.07 0.47
C GLU A 38 -27.46 -18.71 0.60
N ARG A 39 -27.40 -19.99 0.99
CA ARG A 39 -26.14 -20.75 1.10
C ARG A 39 -25.42 -20.85 -0.24
N ILE A 40 -26.15 -21.09 -1.34
CA ILE A 40 -25.58 -21.10 -2.70
C ILE A 40 -24.96 -19.74 -3.02
N ALA A 41 -25.68 -18.64 -2.78
CA ALA A 41 -25.20 -17.29 -3.07
C ALA A 41 -23.95 -16.93 -2.25
N VAL A 42 -23.94 -17.27 -0.96
CA VAL A 42 -22.77 -17.07 -0.08
C VAL A 42 -21.57 -17.86 -0.59
N HIS A 43 -21.76 -19.12 -0.97
CA HIS A 43 -20.67 -19.95 -1.48
C HIS A 43 -20.12 -19.41 -2.81
N GLN A 44 -20.98 -19.01 -3.75
CA GLN A 44 -20.55 -18.37 -5.00
C GLN A 44 -19.74 -17.09 -4.73
N GLN A 45 -20.21 -16.26 -3.79
CA GLN A 45 -19.50 -15.04 -3.42
C GLN A 45 -18.14 -15.34 -2.78
N PHE A 46 -18.04 -16.39 -1.98
CA PHE A 46 -16.78 -16.84 -1.38
C PHE A 46 -15.77 -17.26 -2.46
N ILE A 47 -16.17 -18.11 -3.41
CA ILE A 47 -15.31 -18.56 -4.52
C ILE A 47 -14.85 -17.37 -5.38
N LYS A 48 -15.76 -16.43 -5.67
CA LYS A 48 -15.42 -15.20 -6.37
C LYS A 48 -14.36 -14.39 -5.63
N THR A 49 -14.55 -14.19 -4.32
CA THR A 49 -13.62 -13.41 -3.50
C THR A 49 -12.22 -14.05 -3.45
N MET A 50 -12.15 -15.39 -3.37
CA MET A 50 -10.88 -16.12 -3.46
C MET A 50 -10.20 -15.93 -4.81
N THR A 51 -10.98 -15.96 -5.90
CA THR A 51 -10.46 -15.76 -7.26
C THR A 51 -9.91 -14.35 -7.44
N ASP A 52 -10.65 -13.33 -6.98
CA ASP A 52 -10.22 -11.93 -7.03
C ASP A 52 -8.92 -11.70 -6.22
N TRP A 53 -8.81 -12.35 -5.06
CA TRP A 53 -7.60 -12.30 -4.25
C TRP A 53 -6.40 -12.96 -4.95
N GLN A 54 -6.60 -14.11 -5.59
CA GLN A 54 -5.57 -14.78 -6.36
C GLN A 54 -5.06 -13.92 -7.53
N GLN A 55 -5.96 -13.21 -8.22
CA GLN A 55 -5.58 -12.28 -9.29
C GLN A 55 -4.71 -11.13 -8.78
N ARG A 56 -5.04 -10.59 -7.60
CA ARG A 56 -4.22 -9.55 -6.97
C ARG A 56 -2.83 -10.06 -6.60
N LEU A 57 -2.73 -11.27 -6.05
CA LEU A 57 -1.46 -11.89 -5.70
C LEU A 57 -0.58 -12.12 -6.94
N ASP A 58 -1.17 -12.60 -8.04
CA ASP A 58 -0.48 -12.79 -9.31
C ASP A 58 0.00 -11.45 -9.88
N PHE A 59 -0.81 -10.39 -9.78
CA PHE A 59 -0.42 -9.05 -10.19
C PHE A 59 0.74 -8.49 -9.37
N GLU A 60 0.69 -8.59 -8.03
CA GLU A 60 1.78 -8.16 -7.14
C GLU A 60 3.07 -8.94 -7.43
N THR A 61 2.96 -10.25 -7.68
CA THR A 61 4.09 -11.10 -8.05
C THR A 61 4.73 -10.66 -9.37
N LYS A 62 3.91 -10.40 -10.40
CA LYS A 62 4.38 -9.90 -11.70
C LYS A 62 5.06 -8.53 -11.58
N LEU A 63 4.49 -7.62 -10.80
CA LEU A 63 5.11 -6.31 -10.55
C LEU A 63 6.46 -6.44 -9.86
N ASN A 64 6.56 -7.29 -8.84
CA ASN A 64 7.82 -7.51 -8.13
C ASN A 64 8.87 -8.13 -9.06
N ALA A 65 8.50 -9.10 -9.90
CA ALA A 65 9.40 -9.70 -10.88
C ALA A 65 9.94 -8.65 -11.87
N ILE A 66 9.06 -7.78 -12.39
CA ILE A 66 9.47 -6.65 -13.26
C ILE A 66 10.40 -5.69 -12.51
N HIS A 67 10.08 -5.38 -11.25
CA HIS A 67 10.89 -4.45 -10.44
C HIS A 67 12.28 -5.01 -10.14
N GLU A 68 12.41 -6.33 -9.96
CA GLU A 68 13.68 -7.02 -9.76
C GLU A 68 14.52 -7.05 -11.05
N GLU A 69 13.88 -7.21 -12.22
CA GLU A 69 14.55 -7.16 -13.51
C GLU A 69 15.05 -5.74 -13.86
N ILE A 70 14.31 -4.71 -13.43
CA ILE A 70 14.71 -3.31 -13.63
C ILE A 70 15.82 -2.95 -12.64
N ASN A 71 17.06 -2.86 -13.13
CA ASN A 71 18.14 -2.26 -12.37
C ASN A 71 17.93 -0.73 -12.25
N ILE A 72 17.28 -0.32 -11.17
CA ILE A 72 16.92 1.07 -10.90
C ILE A 72 18.13 1.99 -10.89
N ASP A 73 19.30 1.50 -10.47
CA ASP A 73 20.52 2.31 -10.40
C ASP A 73 21.07 2.61 -11.81
N VAL A 74 21.03 1.62 -12.71
CA VAL A 74 21.39 1.80 -14.13
C VAL A 74 20.41 2.76 -14.81
N VAL A 75 19.11 2.65 -14.52
CA VAL A 75 18.10 3.56 -15.09
C VAL A 75 18.25 4.99 -14.55
N LYS A 76 18.53 5.17 -13.26
CA LYS A 76 18.80 6.49 -12.66
C LYS A 76 20.05 7.15 -13.22
N GLU A 77 21.09 6.37 -13.46
CA GLU A 77 22.33 6.82 -14.08
C GLU A 77 22.11 7.21 -15.55
N ALA A 78 21.40 6.38 -16.32
CA ALA A 78 21.06 6.63 -17.73
C ALA A 78 20.13 7.84 -17.93
N LEU A 79 19.17 8.07 -17.02
CA LEU A 79 18.27 9.22 -17.05
C LEU A 79 18.91 10.50 -16.48
N GLY A 80 20.14 10.44 -15.98
CA GLY A 80 20.85 11.61 -15.45
C GLY A 80 20.10 12.31 -14.31
N ILE A 81 19.28 11.56 -13.56
CA ILE A 81 18.55 12.06 -12.38
C ILE A 81 19.59 12.25 -11.27
N ARG A 82 20.41 13.29 -11.41
CA ARG A 82 21.30 13.77 -10.35
C ARG A 82 20.38 14.24 -9.23
N GLU A 83 20.44 13.58 -8.07
CA GLU A 83 19.80 14.10 -6.85
C GLU A 83 20.12 15.60 -6.75
N ASN A 84 19.08 16.43 -6.59
CA ASN A 84 19.23 17.89 -6.59
C ASN A 84 20.34 18.27 -5.62
N ARG A 85 21.44 18.83 -6.14
CA ARG A 85 22.68 19.06 -5.39
C ARG A 85 22.45 19.77 -4.04
N VAL A 86 21.46 20.66 -4.00
CA VAL A 86 21.02 21.39 -2.79
C VAL A 86 20.49 20.45 -1.71
N ILE A 87 19.66 19.48 -2.07
CA ILE A 87 19.07 18.51 -1.12
C ILE A 87 20.15 17.58 -0.57
N THR A 88 21.05 17.09 -1.42
CA THR A 88 22.18 16.25 -0.99
C THR A 88 23.18 17.00 -0.11
N LEU A 89 23.46 18.27 -0.43
CA LEU A 89 24.36 19.11 0.38
C LEU A 89 23.75 19.37 1.75
N TRP A 90 22.47 19.74 1.81
CA TRP A 90 21.74 19.95 3.06
C TRP A 90 21.71 18.68 3.90
N ARG A 91 21.28 17.54 3.35
CA ARG A 91 21.22 16.24 4.05
C ARG A 91 22.56 15.84 4.67
N ASN A 92 23.67 16.05 3.95
CA ASN A 92 24.99 15.62 4.40
C ASN A 92 25.69 16.63 5.33
N HIS A 93 25.34 17.92 5.27
CA HIS A 93 26.10 18.98 5.96
C HIS A 93 25.27 19.82 6.94
N HIS A 94 23.97 19.54 7.14
CA HIS A 94 23.09 20.33 7.99
C HIS A 94 23.67 20.61 9.39
N SER A 95 24.27 19.60 10.04
CA SER A 95 24.87 19.77 11.37
C SER A 95 26.03 20.76 11.38
N LYS A 96 26.89 20.77 10.35
CA LYS A 96 28.02 21.70 10.24
C LYS A 96 27.53 23.13 9.93
N ILE A 97 26.52 23.24 9.07
CA ILE A 97 25.89 24.52 8.69
C ILE A 97 25.24 25.16 9.93
N SER A 98 24.53 24.38 10.74
CA SER A 98 23.88 24.89 11.96
C SER A 98 24.89 25.41 12.98
N VAL A 99 26.04 24.73 13.14
CA VAL A 99 27.10 25.17 14.06
C VAL A 99 27.78 26.44 13.56
N ALA A 100 28.07 26.54 12.27
CA ALA A 100 28.64 27.77 11.71
C ALA A 100 27.67 28.96 11.85
N ALA A 101 26.37 28.73 11.61
CA ALA A 101 25.34 29.75 11.73
C ALA A 101 25.20 30.26 13.18
N SER A 102 25.23 29.36 14.18
CA SER A 102 25.14 29.78 15.58
C SER A 102 26.35 30.62 16.01
N ILE A 103 27.56 30.25 15.57
CA ILE A 103 28.77 31.03 15.82
C ILE A 103 28.66 32.40 15.17
N ALA A 104 28.24 32.48 13.91
CA ALA A 104 28.08 33.75 13.20
C ALA A 104 27.07 34.68 13.89
N ILE A 105 25.88 34.16 14.25
CA ILE A 105 24.86 34.92 14.98
C ILE A 105 25.41 35.38 16.34
N PHE A 106 26.08 34.48 17.08
CA PHE A 106 26.65 34.79 18.39
C PHE A 106 27.73 35.87 18.30
N THR A 107 28.63 35.81 17.30
CA THR A 107 29.67 36.81 17.08
C THR A 107 29.08 38.16 16.69
N VAL A 108 28.09 38.20 15.80
CA VAL A 108 27.40 39.44 15.43
C VAL A 108 26.69 40.04 16.65
N MET A 109 25.98 39.21 17.42
CA MET A 109 25.27 39.64 18.62
C MET A 109 26.23 40.20 19.68
N MET A 110 27.36 39.53 19.91
CA MET A 110 28.40 40.00 20.83
C MET A 110 29.03 41.31 20.34
N THR A 111 29.32 41.41 19.05
CA THR A 111 29.90 42.63 18.47
C THR A 111 28.96 43.81 18.67
N LEU A 112 27.67 43.66 18.32
CA LEU A 112 26.66 44.71 18.50
C LEU A 112 26.46 45.10 19.98
N PHE A 113 26.54 44.13 20.89
CA PHE A 113 26.46 44.37 22.33
C PHE A 113 27.66 45.21 22.82
N PHE A 114 28.88 44.81 22.47
CA PHE A 114 30.11 45.50 22.88
C PHE A 114 30.28 46.88 22.24
N THR A 115 29.92 47.05 20.97
CA THR A 115 30.00 48.36 20.31
C THR A 115 28.95 49.34 20.79
N GLY A 116 28.09 48.96 21.74
CA GLY A 116 27.09 49.86 22.33
C GLY A 116 26.06 50.35 21.31
N TYR A 117 25.84 49.62 20.22
CA TYR A 117 24.89 50.01 19.18
C TYR A 117 23.48 50.21 19.77
N PHE A 118 23.10 49.38 20.75
CA PHE A 118 21.85 49.51 21.50
C PHE A 118 21.86 50.61 22.59
N ARG A 119 23.02 51.18 22.93
CA ARG A 119 23.18 52.26 23.94
C ARG A 119 23.24 53.66 23.30
N ASN A 120 23.71 53.77 22.06
CA ASN A 120 23.79 55.04 21.33
C ASN A 120 22.50 55.47 20.61
N GLN A 121 21.40 54.71 20.70
CA GLN A 121 20.09 55.11 20.14
C GLN A 121 19.21 55.91 21.13
N GLN A 122 19.74 56.35 22.27
CA GLN A 122 19.02 57.16 23.27
C GLN A 122 19.49 58.62 23.43
N SER A 123 20.35 59.14 22.54
CA SER A 123 20.67 60.58 22.53
C SER A 123 20.22 61.24 21.22
N TYR A 124 19.14 62.01 21.32
CA TYR A 124 18.95 63.24 20.55
C TYR A 124 20.01 64.26 20.95
#